data_AF-A0A376MTW3-F1
#
_entry.id   AF-A0A376MTW3-F1
#
_cell.length_a   1.000
_cell.length_b   1.000
_cell.length_c   1.000
_cell.angle_alpha   90.00
_cell.angle_beta   90.00
_cell.angle_gamma   90.00
#
_symmetry.space_group_name_H-M   'P 1'
#
loop_
_entity.id
_entity.type
_entity.pdbx_description
1 polymer ?
#
loop_
_entity_poly.entity_id
_entity_poly.type
_entity_poly.pdbx_seq_one_letter_code
_entity_poly.pdbx_strand_id
1 'polypeptide(L)' 'MEALTAASVAALTIYDMCKAVQKDMVIGPVRLLAKSGGKSGDFKVEADD' A
#
# COMPACT_ATOMS: atom_id res chain seq x y z
N MET A 1 5.91 9.31 -2.49
CA MET A 1 5.35 9.13 -1.13
C MET A 1 3.85 8.95 -1.18
N GLU A 2 3.19 9.86 -1.91
CA GLU A 2 1.78 9.96 -2.24
C GLU A 2 1.11 8.62 -2.54
N ALA A 3 1.71 7.78 -3.39
CA ALA A 3 1.16 6.47 -3.71
C ALA A 3 1.06 5.53 -2.49
N LEU A 4 2.11 5.47 -1.67
CA LEU A 4 2.14 4.64 -0.46
C LEU A 4 1.21 5.20 0.62
N THR A 5 1.17 6.54 0.76
CA THR A 5 0.26 7.22 1.68
C THR A 5 -1.20 6.97 1.29
N ALA A 6 -1.55 7.12 0.00
CA ALA A 6 -2.89 6.88 -0.50
C ALA A 6 -3.33 5.42 -0.26
N ALA A 7 -2.47 4.44 -0.56
CA ALA A 7 -2.75 3.04 -0.28
C ALA A 7 -2.97 2.78 1.22
N SER A 8 -2.12 3.36 2.07
CA SER A 8 -2.23 3.21 3.53
C SER A 8 -3.52 3.83 4.07
N VAL A 9 -3.87 5.04 3.63
CA VAL A 9 -5.10 5.72 4.07
C VAL A 9 -6.34 4.96 3.60
N ALA A 10 -6.35 4.48 2.36
CA ALA A 10 -7.45 3.66 1.85
C ALA A 10 -7.63 2.37 2.67
N ALA A 11 -6.54 1.66 2.99
CA ALA A 11 -6.61 0.48 3.84
C ALA A 11 -7.09 0.80 5.26
N LEU A 12 -6.66 1.93 5.82
CA LEU A 12 -7.14 2.42 7.13
C LEU A 12 -8.64 2.76 7.09
N THR A 13 -9.15 3.31 5.99
CA THR A 13 -10.59 3.53 5.81
C THR A 13 -11.37 2.22 5.79
N ILE A 14 -10.85 1.18 5.14
CA ILE A 14 -11.48 -0.15 5.16
C ILE A 14 -11.51 -0.71 6.58
N TYR A 15 -10.40 -0.63 7.31
CA TYR A 15 -10.37 -1.01 8.72
C TYR A 15 -11.40 -0.23 9.53
N ASP A 16 -11.50 1.09 9.33
CA ASP A 16 -12.47 1.93 10.03
C ASP A 16 -13.92 1.50 9.81
N MET A 17 -14.28 1.10 8.59
CA MET A 17 -15.62 0.60 8.28
C MET A 17 -15.90 -0.80 8.85
N CYS A 18 -14.89 -1.66 8.95
CA CYS A 18 -15.05 -3.07 9.34
C CYS A 18 -14.76 -3.38 10.81
N LYS A 19 -14.09 -2.47 11.55
CA LYS A 19 -13.65 -2.68 12.94
C LYS A 19 -14.75 -3.04 13.94
N ALA A 20 -16.02 -2.77 13.60
CA ALA A 20 -17.16 -3.15 14.43
C ALA A 20 -17.43 -4.66 14.41
N VAL A 21 -17.14 -5.31 13.29
CA VAL A 21 -17.36 -6.75 13.08
C VAL A 21 -16.11 -7.55 13.45
N GLN A 22 -14.95 -7.07 13.01
CA GLN A 22 -13.67 -7.75 13.21
C GLN A 22 -12.57 -6.74 13.56
N LYS A 23 -11.92 -6.94 14.72
CA LYS A 23 -10.91 -6.01 15.27
C LYS A 23 -9.47 -6.46 15.09
N ASP A 24 -9.25 -7.72 14.73
CA ASP A 24 -7.93 -8.32 14.55
C ASP A 24 -7.45 -8.26 13.09
N MET A 25 -8.10 -7.46 12.25
CA MET A 25 -7.67 -7.20 10.88
C MET A 25 -6.26 -6.58 10.88
N VAL A 26 -5.37 -7.16 10.06
CA VAL A 26 -4.01 -6.64 9.87
C VAL A 26 -3.89 -6.04 8.47
N ILE A 27 -3.42 -4.80 8.39
CA ILE A 27 -3.10 -4.13 7.13
C ILE A 27 -1.63 -4.41 6.79
N GLY A 28 -1.37 -5.02 5.63
CA GLY A 28 -0.03 -5.05 5.04
C GLY A 28 0.38 -6.36 4.35
N PRO A 29 1.62 -6.40 3.80
CA PRO A 29 2.58 -5.30 3.72
C PRO A 29 2.23 -4.25 2.66
N VAL A 30 2.64 -2.99 2.87
CA VAL A 30 2.53 -1.91 1.88
C VAL A 30 3.89 -1.67 1.24
N ARG A 31 4.01 -1.84 -0.08
CA ARG A 31 5.26 -1.65 -0.82
C ARG A 31 5.06 -0.93 -2.15
N LEU A 32 6.12 -0.31 -2.67
CA LEU A 32 6.12 0.31 -4.00
C LEU A 32 6.31 -0.77 -5.06
N LEU A 33 5.40 -0.86 -6.01
CA LEU A 33 5.48 -1.85 -7.10
C LEU A 33 6.24 -1.31 -8.31
N ALA A 34 6.03 -0.04 -8.64
CA ALA A 34 6.75 0.62 -9.71
C ALA A 34 6.80 2.13 -9.48
N LYS A 35 7.85 2.75 -10.00
CA LYS A 35 7.89 4.19 -10.28
C LYS A 35 8.64 4.41 -11.58
N SER A 36 8.31 5.48 -12.30
CA SER A 36 9.07 5.91 -13.47
C SER A 36 9.63 7.31 -13.28
N GLY A 37 10.74 7.59 -13.97
CA GLY A 37 11.38 8.89 -13.98
C GLY A 37 12.26 9.26 -12.77
N GLY A 38 12.90 10.42 -12.90
CA GLY A 38 13.93 10.92 -11.98
C GLY A 38 15.33 10.39 -12.32
N LYS A 39 16.36 10.86 -11.59
CA LYS A 39 17.76 10.46 -11.80
C LYS A 39 17.99 8.95 -11.65
N SER A 40 17.18 8.29 -10.82
CA SER A 40 17.25 6.85 -10.58
C SER A 40 16.53 6.01 -11.65
N GLY A 41 15.88 6.63 -12.63
CA GLY A 41 15.14 5.93 -13.68
C GLY A 41 13.95 5.13 -13.17
N ASP A 42 13.55 4.16 -13.98
CA ASP A 42 12.40 3.32 -13.72
C ASP A 42 12.75 2.21 -12.73
N PHE A 43 11.90 2.05 -11.72
CA PHE A 43 11.95 0.98 -10.76
C PHE A 43 10.70 0.14 -10.92
N LYS A 44 10.86 -1.18 -10.96
CA LYS A 44 9.76 -2.13 -10.92
C LYS A 44 10.20 -3.29 -10.04
N VAL A 45 9.32 -3.71 -9.15
CA VAL A 45 9.58 -4.88 -8.33
C VAL A 45 9.34 -6.13 -9.18
N GLU A 46 10.25 -7.11 -9.07
CA GLU A 46 10.02 -8.44 -9.61
C GLU A 46 8.77 -9.03 -8.93
N ALA A 47 7.94 -9.72 -9.70
CA ALA A 47 6.81 -10.44 -9.13
C ALA A 47 7.39 -11.62 -8.33
N ASP A 48 7.24 -11.57 -7.00
CA ASP A 48 7.44 -12.76 -6.18
C ASP A 48 6.23 -13.68 -6.43
N ASP A 49 6.47 -14.91 -6.90
CA ASP A 49 5.45 -15.98 -7.08
C ASP A 49 4.81 -16.41 -5.75
#